data_AF-A0A1G9JV88-F1
#
_entry.id   AF-A0A1G9JV88-F1
#
_cell.length_a   1.000
_cell.length_b   1.000
_cell.length_c   1.000
_cell.angle_alpha   90.00
_cell.angle_beta   90.00
_cell.angle_gamma   90.00
#
_symmetry.space_group_name_H-M   'P 1'
#
loop_
_entity.id
_entity.type
_entity.pdbx_description
1 polymer ?
#
loop_
_entity_poly.entity_id
_entity_poly.type
_entity_poly.pdbx_seq_one_letter_code
_entity_poly.pdbx_strand_id
1 'polypeptide(L)'
;MNRNHFVKHEFNERAFEFDHQGDSAPTTMLSPRELAVMTYLAKGMTRAQAAHEMDISEHTLRVYIEAARHKLDALNTTHAVARALIRGLIID
;
A
#
# COMPACT_ATOMS: atom_id res chain seq x y z
N MET A 1 -28.70 -6.01 -4.66
CA MET A 1 -27.44 -6.12 -3.90
C MET A 1 -26.34 -5.36 -4.61
N ASN A 2 -25.82 -4.35 -3.91
CA ASN A 2 -24.64 -3.49 -4.06
C ASN A 2 -24.20 -3.04 -5.46
N ARG A 3 -24.57 -1.79 -5.74
CA ARG A 3 -24.25 -0.95 -6.90
C ARG A 3 -22.73 -0.68 -6.96
N ASN A 4 -22.09 -1.06 -8.06
CA ASN A 4 -20.79 -0.54 -8.46
C ASN A 4 -20.88 0.99 -8.61
N HIS A 5 -20.42 1.70 -7.59
CA HIS A 5 -20.31 3.15 -7.60
C HIS A 5 -19.03 3.54 -8.38
N PHE A 6 -19.15 3.51 -9.70
CA PHE A 6 -18.30 4.35 -10.54
C PHE A 6 -18.71 5.81 -10.27
N VAL A 7 -17.72 6.70 -10.25
CA VAL A 7 -17.83 8.16 -9.97
C VAL A 7 -17.62 8.53 -8.50
N LYS A 8 -16.40 9.00 -8.22
CA LYS A 8 -15.94 10.04 -7.28
C LYS A 8 -14.41 10.06 -7.48
N HIS A 9 -13.79 10.84 -8.39
CA HIS A 9 -13.81 12.30 -8.48
C HIS A 9 -13.97 12.99 -7.12
N GLU A 10 -13.16 12.58 -6.14
CA GLU A 10 -12.86 13.43 -4.98
C GLU A 10 -11.47 13.04 -4.47
N PHE A 11 -10.48 13.67 -5.08
CA PHE A 11 -9.36 14.26 -4.36
C PHE A 11 -9.02 13.61 -3.00
N ASN A 12 -8.09 12.65 -2.96
CA ASN A 12 -7.31 12.44 -1.73
C ASN A 12 -6.26 13.55 -1.65
N GLU A 13 -6.73 14.75 -1.38
CA GLU A 13 -6.03 16.05 -1.35
C GLU A 13 -4.95 16.10 -0.24
N ARG A 14 -4.79 14.99 0.50
CA ARG A 14 -3.81 14.80 1.58
C ARG A 14 -2.77 13.71 1.29
N ALA A 15 -2.75 13.11 0.10
CA ALA A 15 -1.67 12.18 -0.27
C ALA A 15 -0.31 12.89 -0.45
N PHE A 16 -0.30 14.22 -0.43
CA PHE A 16 0.90 15.05 -0.47
C PHE A 16 1.33 15.54 0.92
N GLU A 17 1.24 14.69 1.93
CA GLU A 17 2.07 14.86 3.14
C GLU A 17 3.01 13.66 3.15
N PHE A 18 4.04 13.76 2.31
CA PHE A 18 5.21 12.89 2.38
C PHE A 18 5.82 13.05 3.76
N ASP A 19 5.48 12.14 4.67
CA ASP A 19 6.15 11.97 5.95
C ASP A 19 7.62 11.62 5.69
N HIS A 20 8.44 12.67 5.63
CA HIS A 20 9.89 12.65 5.77
C HIS A 20 10.24 13.06 7.20
N GLN A 21 10.09 12.15 8.17
CA GLN A 21 10.65 12.25 9.51
C GLN A 21 10.70 10.81 10.07
N GLY A 22 11.78 10.05 10.03
CA GLY A 22 13.15 10.35 10.46
C GLY A 22 13.45 9.51 11.71
N ASP A 23 14.08 8.33 11.55
CA ASP A 23 15.03 7.77 12.52
C ASP A 23 15.88 6.61 11.91
N SER A 24 17.15 6.91 11.66
CA SER A 24 18.32 6.07 11.92
C SER A 24 18.29 4.54 11.69
N ALA A 25 18.10 4.07 10.44
CA ALA A 25 18.76 2.86 9.93
C ALA A 25 18.66 2.79 8.39
N PRO A 26 19.64 2.22 7.65
CA PRO A 26 19.55 2.01 6.20
C PRO A 26 18.57 0.88 5.80
N THR A 27 17.51 0.69 6.57
CA THR A 27 16.40 -0.19 6.23
C THR A 27 15.32 0.64 5.59
N THR A 28 15.16 0.53 4.27
CA THR A 28 14.09 1.18 3.50
C THR A 28 12.73 0.79 4.07
N MET A 29 12.24 1.60 5.01
CA MET A 29 11.05 1.32 5.79
C MET A 29 9.84 1.85 5.02
N LEU A 30 8.88 0.97 4.77
CA LEU A 30 7.62 1.33 4.14
C LEU A 30 6.88 2.33 5.04
N SER A 31 6.21 3.30 4.43
CA SER A 31 5.29 4.17 5.16
C SER A 31 4.15 3.32 5.74
N PRO A 32 3.52 3.73 6.85
CA PRO A 32 2.48 2.93 7.52
C PRO A 32 1.31 2.56 6.60
N ARG A 33 0.97 3.45 5.65
CA ARG A 33 -0.05 3.17 4.62
C ARG A 33 0.40 2.11 3.62
N GLU A 34 1.63 2.18 3.14
CA GLU A 34 2.20 1.18 2.22
C GLU A 34 2.32 -0.19 2.88
N LEU A 35 2.71 -0.21 4.16
CA LEU A 35 2.79 -1.41 4.98
C LEU A 35 1.41 -2.02 5.20
N ALA A 36 0.38 -1.20 5.47
CA ALA A 36 -1.00 -1.67 5.55
C ALA A 36 -1.46 -2.31 4.22
N VAL A 37 -1.18 -1.66 3.08
CA VAL A 37 -1.47 -2.21 1.75
C VAL A 37 -0.79 -3.57 1.55
N MET A 38 0.51 -3.66 1.83
CA MET A 38 1.26 -4.91 1.69
C MET A 38 0.74 -6.01 2.63
N THR A 39 0.30 -5.63 3.83
CA THR A 39 -0.29 -6.56 4.81
C THR A 39 -1.63 -7.11 4.33
N TYR A 40 -2.53 -6.28 3.81
CA TYR A 40 -3.80 -6.74 3.25
C TYR A 40 -3.58 -7.67 2.06
N LEU A 41 -2.62 -7.34 1.20
CA LEU A 41 -2.23 -8.19 0.07
C LEU A 41 -1.61 -9.52 0.53
N ALA A 42 -0.80 -9.52 1.60
CA ALA A 42 -0.25 -10.74 2.19
C ALA A 42 -1.35 -11.67 2.71
N LYS A 43 -2.37 -11.11 3.38
CA LYS A 43 -3.57 -11.81 3.86
C LYS A 43 -4.49 -12.34 2.75
N GLY A 44 -4.09 -12.22 1.48
CA GLY A 44 -4.87 -12.68 0.33
C GLY A 44 -6.03 -11.78 -0.06
N MET A 45 -6.12 -10.55 0.48
CA MET A 45 -7.16 -9.62 0.07
C MET A 45 -6.93 -9.15 -1.37
N THR A 46 -8.03 -8.97 -2.10
CA THR A 46 -7.98 -8.34 -3.42
C THR A 46 -7.70 -6.85 -3.29
N ARG A 47 -7.19 -6.24 -4.36
CA ARG A 47 -6.99 -4.77 -4.42
C ARG A 47 -8.28 -4.00 -4.12
N ALA A 48 -9.42 -4.48 -4.62
CA ALA A 48 -10.73 -3.87 -4.34
C ALA A 48 -11.06 -3.88 -2.83
N GLN A 49 -10.84 -5.02 -2.18
CA GLN A 49 -11.07 -5.18 -0.74
C GLN A 49 -10.10 -4.33 0.08
N ALA A 50 -8.80 -4.38 -0.22
CA ALA A 50 -7.81 -3.58 0.48
C ALA A 50 -8.06 -2.07 0.34
N ALA A 51 -8.50 -1.62 -0.85
CA ALA A 51 -8.90 -0.23 -1.07
C ALA A 51 -10.13 0.15 -0.21
N HIS A 52 -11.12 -0.75 -0.16
CA HIS A 52 -12.31 -0.58 0.68
C HIS A 52 -11.97 -0.51 2.17
N GLU A 53 -11.14 -1.42 2.67
CA GLU A 53 -10.70 -1.45 4.08
C GLU A 53 -9.89 -0.20 4.47
N MET A 54 -9.19 0.40 3.52
CA MET A 54 -8.42 1.64 3.74
C MET A 54 -9.23 2.92 3.50
N ASP A 55 -10.51 2.80 3.12
CA ASP A 55 -11.39 3.91 2.71
C ASP A 55 -10.76 4.77 1.60
N ILE A 56 -10.11 4.13 0.62
CA ILE A 56 -9.50 4.78 -0.53
C ILE A 56 -9.96 4.17 -1.84
N SER A 57 -9.70 4.88 -2.95
CA SER A 57 -9.94 4.34 -4.29
C SER A 57 -8.89 3.31 -4.69
N GLU A 58 -9.27 2.34 -5.54
CA GLU A 58 -8.32 1.36 -6.10
C GLU A 58 -7.16 2.02 -6.84
N HIS A 59 -7.38 3.18 -7.47
CA HIS A 59 -6.33 3.94 -8.13
C HIS A 59 -5.28 4.44 -7.13
N THR A 60 -5.73 5.03 -6.01
CA THR A 60 -4.85 5.46 -4.91
C THR A 60 -4.12 4.28 -4.29
N LEU A 61 -4.79 3.13 -4.13
CA LEU A 61 -4.15 1.90 -3.70
C LEU A 61 -3.01 1.48 -4.65
N ARG A 62 -3.22 1.57 -5.97
CA ARG A 62 -2.16 1.25 -6.96
C ARG A 62 -0.94 2.13 -6.76
N VAL A 63 -1.12 3.43 -6.52
CA VAL A 63 -0.01 4.35 -6.22
C VAL A 63 0.78 3.90 -4.99
N TYR A 64 0.12 3.48 -3.91
CA TYR A 64 0.80 2.94 -2.73
C TYR A 64 1.51 1.62 -3.01
N ILE A 65 0.93 0.73 -3.82
CA ILE A 65 1.59 -0.53 -4.24
C ILE A 65 2.86 -0.23 -5.05
N GLU A 66 2.81 0.75 -5.95
CA GLU A 66 3.95 1.16 -6.77
C GLU A 66 5.04 1.81 -5.93
N ALA A 67 4.69 2.73 -5.03
CA ALA A 67 5.65 3.34 -4.11
C ALA A 67 6.30 2.29 -3.19
N ALA A 68 5.52 1.38 -2.63
CA ALA A 68 6.01 0.28 -1.81
C ALA A 68 6.90 -0.69 -2.61
N ARG A 69 6.53 -1.01 -3.87
CA ARG A 69 7.38 -1.80 -4.77
C ARG A 69 8.70 -1.10 -5.02
N HIS A 70 8.68 0.18 -5.33
CA HIS A 70 9.88 0.96 -5.62
C HIS A 70 10.79 1.03 -4.38
N LYS A 71 10.23 1.29 -3.19
CA LYS A 71 10.96 1.31 -1.92
C LYS A 71 11.54 -0.05 -1.54
N LEU A 72 10.81 -1.13 -1.78
CA LEU A 72 11.32 -2.45 -1.53
C LEU A 72 12.38 -2.83 -2.57
N ASP A 73 12.33 -2.29 -3.80
CA ASP A 73 13.08 -2.66 -5.03
C ASP A 73 12.49 -3.86 -5.82
N ALA A 74 11.15 -3.93 -5.92
CA ALA A 74 10.41 -5.14 -6.28
C ALA A 74 9.83 -5.09 -7.69
N LEU A 75 10.09 -6.16 -8.45
CA LEU A 75 9.65 -6.30 -9.84
C LEU A 75 8.14 -6.44 -9.98
N ASN A 76 7.44 -7.02 -9.00
CA ASN A 76 5.99 -7.22 -9.03
C ASN A 76 5.40 -7.19 -7.62
N THR A 77 4.07 -7.10 -7.51
CA THR A 77 3.37 -6.98 -6.22
C THR A 77 3.63 -8.18 -5.32
N THR A 78 3.62 -9.39 -5.86
CA THR A 78 3.94 -10.61 -5.10
C THR A 78 5.38 -10.57 -4.57
N HIS A 79 6.33 -10.12 -5.38
CA HIS A 79 7.73 -9.96 -4.97
C HIS A 79 7.90 -8.85 -3.91
N ALA A 80 7.08 -7.80 -3.95
CA ALA A 80 7.03 -6.81 -2.89
C ALA A 80 6.50 -7.40 -1.58
N VAL A 81 5.38 -8.13 -1.62
CA VAL A 81 4.82 -8.82 -0.44
C VAL A 81 5.84 -9.80 0.15
N ALA A 82 6.47 -10.63 -0.69
CA ALA A 82 7.50 -11.56 -0.26
C ALA A 82 8.68 -10.85 0.41
N ARG A 83 9.16 -9.73 -0.16
CA ARG A 83 10.27 -8.99 0.47
C ARG A 83 9.86 -8.21 1.70
N ALA A 84 8.63 -7.75 1.81
CA ALA A 84 8.10 -7.19 3.04
C ALA A 84 8.05 -8.24 4.16
N LEU A 85 7.65 -9.48 3.85
CA LEU A 85 7.68 -10.62 4.78
C LEU A 85 9.10 -10.99 5.19
N ILE A 86 10.00 -11.19 4.21
CA ILE A 86 11.41 -11.57 4.46
C ILE A 86 12.14 -10.51 5.31
N ARG A 87 11.81 -9.24 5.10
CA ARG A 87 12.40 -8.11 5.84
C ARG A 87 11.73 -7.86 7.19
N GLY A 88 10.73 -8.67 7.58
CA GLY A 88 10.00 -8.57 8.84
C GLY A 88 9.15 -7.31 8.95
N LEU A 89 8.80 -6.68 7.82
CA LEU A 89 7.99 -5.46 7.79
C LEU A 89 6.50 -5.76 7.94
N ILE A 90 6.06 -6.94 7.51
CA ILE A 90 4.69 -7.42 7.66
C ILE A 90 4.70 -8.85 8.18
N ILE A 91 3.62 -9.22 8.85
CA ILE A 91 3.33 -10.57 9.34
C ILE A 91 2.02 -11.03 8.69
N ASP A 92 2.00 -12.28 8.22
CA ASP A 92 0.80 -12.96 7.73
C ASP A 92 -0.02 -13.48 8.92
#